data_AF-A0A1G9P7G4-F1
#
_entry.id   AF-A0A1G9P7G4-F1
#
_cell.length_a   1.000
_cell.length_b   1.000
_cell.length_c   1.000
_cell.angle_alpha   90.00
_cell.angle_beta   90.00
_cell.angle_gamma   90.00
#
_symmetry.space_group_name_H-M   'P 1'
#
loop_
_entity.id
_entity.type
_entity.pdbx_description
1 polymer ?
#
loop_
_entity_poly.entity_id
_entity_poly.type
_entity_poly.pdbx_seq_one_letter_code
_entity_poly.pdbx_strand_id
1 'polypeptide(L)' 'MIDKLGTTGLAGVVLLVAGIAVVAAKEPIVAVGIALTLVGLGLVAKGLIGNVMSMFGMA' A
#
# COMPACT_ATOMS: atom_id res chain seq x y z
N MET A 1 9.98 1.33 -7.49
CA MET A 1 8.83 1.07 -8.41
C MET A 1 7.87 2.25 -8.48
N ILE A 2 8.15 3.40 -7.83
CA ILE A 2 7.27 4.58 -7.88
C ILE A 2 6.95 5.00 -9.32
N ASP A 3 7.91 4.84 -10.22
CA ASP A 3 7.74 5.15 -11.65
C ASP A 3 6.75 4.22 -12.38
N LYS A 4 6.39 3.07 -11.79
CA LYS A 4 5.40 2.12 -12.33
C LYS A 4 4.00 2.25 -11.68
N LEU A 5 3.83 3.10 -10.67
CA LEU A 5 2.53 3.32 -10.02
C LEU A 5 1.57 4.18 -10.87
N GLY A 6 2.08 4.88 -11.88
CA GLY A 6 1.33 5.90 -12.61
C GLY A 6 0.95 7.08 -11.71
N THR A 7 0.32 8.10 -12.29
CA THR A 7 -0.09 9.32 -11.57
C THR A 7 -1.09 9.00 -10.45
N THR A 8 -2.03 8.10 -10.69
CA THR A 8 -3.04 7.68 -9.71
C THR A 8 -2.43 6.91 -8.54
N GLY A 9 -1.51 5.98 -8.79
CA GLY A 9 -0.87 5.22 -7.72
C GLY A 9 0.03 6.11 -6.85
N LEU A 10 0.74 7.06 -7.46
CA LEU A 10 1.54 8.03 -6.71
C LEU A 10 0.65 8.92 -5.83
N ALA A 11 -0.47 9.44 -6.37
CA ALA A 11 -1.44 10.21 -5.59
C ALA A 11 -2.01 9.40 -4.42
N GLY A 12 -2.28 8.11 -4.63
CA GLY A 12 -2.71 7.18 -3.58
C GLY A 12 -1.66 7.03 -2.47
N VAL A 13 -0.38 6.84 -2.82
CA VAL A 13 0.71 6.75 -1.84
C VAL A 13 0.84 8.03 -1.03
N VAL A 14 0.75 9.20 -1.67
CA VAL A 14 0.79 10.49 -0.98
C VAL A 14 -0.37 10.63 0.00
N LEU A 15 -1.58 10.24 -0.39
CA LEU A 15 -2.76 10.24 0.49
C LEU A 15 -2.60 9.28 1.68
N LEU A 16 -2.05 8.09 1.46
CA LEU A 16 -1.79 7.14 2.55
C LEU A 16 -0.80 7.72 3.56
N VAL A 17 0.31 8.29 3.09
CA VAL A 17 1.32 8.91 3.96
C VAL A 17 0.74 10.11 4.71
N ALA A 18 -0.04 10.96 4.03
CA ALA A 18 -0.70 12.09 4.67
C ALA A 18 -1.70 11.64 5.74
N GLY A 19 -2.52 10.63 5.47
CA GLY A 19 -3.46 10.07 6.44
C GLY A 19 -2.76 9.50 7.67
N ILE A 20 -1.69 8.73 7.48
CA ILE A 20 -0.89 8.20 8.60
C ILE A 20 -0.25 9.35 9.40
N ALA A 21 0.29 10.38 8.74
CA ALA A 21 0.90 11.52 9.41
C ALA A 21 -0.11 12.30 10.28
N VAL A 22 -1.34 12.46 9.80
CA VAL A 22 -2.43 13.08 10.58
C VAL A 22 -2.76 12.26 11.83
N VAL A 23 -2.85 10.94 11.71
CA VAL A 23 -3.10 10.07 12.87
C VAL A 23 -1.91 10.09 13.83
N ALA A 24 -0.69 10.05 13.32
CA ALA A 24 0.54 10.04 14.12
C ALA A 24 0.72 11.31 14.96
N ALA A 25 0.18 12.45 14.51
CA ALA A 25 0.21 13.70 15.27
C ALA A 25 -0.64 13.67 16.55
N LYS A 26 -1.59 12.75 16.66
CA LYS A 26 -2.44 12.58 17.85
C LYS A 26 -2.14 11.30 18.60
N GLU A 27 -2.06 10.18 17.87
CA GLU A 27 -1.94 8.85 18.45
C GLU A 27 -0.91 8.02 17.65
N PRO A 28 0.39 8.08 18.01
CA PRO A 28 1.46 7.43 17.27
C PRO A 28 1.31 5.91 17.27
N ILE A 29 0.82 5.32 18.35
CA ILE A 29 0.60 3.87 18.45
C ILE A 29 -0.47 3.40 17.45
N VAL A 30 -1.56 4.16 17.30
CA VAL A 30 -2.61 3.87 16.32
C VAL A 30 -2.08 4.00 14.90
N ALA A 31 -1.27 5.03 14.62
CA ALA A 31 -0.64 5.23 13.33
C ALA A 31 0.26 4.05 12.92
N VAL A 32 1.02 3.49 13.87
CA VAL A 32 1.82 2.27 13.64
C VAL A 32 0.91 1.07 13.30
N GLY A 33 -0.19 0.90 14.02
CA GLY A 33 -1.18 -0.14 13.71
C GLY A 33 -1.71 -0.02 12.27
N ILE A 34 -2.11 1.20 11.87
CA ILE A 34 -2.59 1.48 10.52
C ILE A 34 -1.51 1.21 9.47
N ALA A 35 -0.28 1.65 9.70
CA ALA A 35 0.83 1.43 8.79
C ALA A 35 1.09 -0.07 8.58
N LEU A 36 1.07 -0.87 9.66
CA LEU A 36 1.19 -2.33 9.57
C LEU A 36 0.04 -2.96 8.78
N THR A 37 -1.21 -2.50 8.98
CA THR A 37 -2.37 -2.96 8.21
C THR A 37 -2.19 -2.69 6.71
N LEU A 38 -1.74 -1.49 6.33
CA LEU A 38 -1.50 -1.12 4.93
C LEU A 38 -0.38 -1.93 4.29
N VAL A 39 0.70 -2.21 5.03
CA VAL A 39 1.76 -3.11 4.57
C VAL A 39 1.21 -4.51 4.34
N GLY A 40 0.43 -5.05 5.29
CA GLY A 40 -0.22 -6.36 5.15
C GLY A 40 -1.12 -6.43 3.92
N LEU A 41 -1.94 -5.39 3.68
CA LEU A 41 -2.79 -5.29 2.50
C LEU A 41 -1.96 -5.28 1.20
N GLY A 42 -0.85 -4.54 1.18
CA GLY A 42 0.07 -4.51 0.04
C GLY A 42 0.69 -5.88 -0.25
N LEU A 43 1.04 -6.65 0.78
CA LEU A 43 1.54 -8.02 0.62
C LEU A 43 0.47 -8.96 0.06
N VAL A 44 -0.76 -8.87 0.57
CA VAL A 44 -1.90 -9.65 0.05
C VAL A 44 -2.14 -9.31 -1.41
N ALA A 45 -2.23 -8.02 -1.75
CA ALA A 45 -2.43 -7.57 -3.12
C ALA A 45 -1.32 -8.07 -4.06
N LYS A 46 -0.05 -8.00 -3.63
CA LYS A 46 1.08 -8.54 -4.40
C LYS A 46 0.94 -10.04 -4.65
N GLY A 47 0.56 -10.81 -3.63
CA GLY A 47 0.32 -12.25 -3.75
C GLY A 47 -0.82 -12.57 -4.73
N LEU A 48 -1.92 -11.82 -4.65
CA LEU A 48 -3.06 -11.96 -5.56
C LEU A 48 -2.66 -11.67 -7.01
N ILE A 49 -1.98 -10.54 -7.26
CA ILE A 49 -1.52 -10.17 -8.61
C ILE A 49 -0.56 -11.23 -9.15
N GLY A 50 0.39 -11.71 -8.34
CA GLY A 50 1.32 -12.77 -8.75
C GLY A 50 0.58 -14.06 -9.13
N ASN A 51 -0.42 -14.46 -8.35
CA ASN A 51 -1.22 -15.65 -8.66
C ASN A 51 -2.03 -15.48 -9.94
N VAL A 52 -2.62 -14.29 -10.15
CA VAL A 52 -3.35 -13.97 -11.38
C VAL A 52 -2.43 -13.99 -12.60
N MET A 53 -1.25 -13.36 -12.50
CA MET A 53 -0.25 -13.37 -13.58
C MET A 53 0.18 -14.81 -13.94
N SER A 54 0.38 -15.66 -12.92
CA SER A 54 0.70 -17.08 -13.10
C SER A 54 -0.41 -17.85 -13.81
N MET A 55 -1.69 -17.61 -13.44
CA MET A 55 -2.84 -18.22 -14.12
C MET A 55 -2.92 -17.85 -15.60
N PHE A 56 -2.44 -16.66 -15.98
CA PHE A 56 -2.37 -16.21 -17.37
C PHE A 56 -1.07 -16.62 -18.09
N GLY A 57 -0.20 -17.42 -17.47
CA GLY A 57 1.08 -17.83 -18.05
C GLY A 57 2.11 -16.70 -18.19
N MET A 58 1.91 -15.60 -17.45
CA MET A 58 2.77 -14.40 -17.45
C MET A 58 3.78 -14.38 -16.27
N ALA A 59 3.91 -15.48 -15.53
CA ALA A 59 4.84 -15.61 -14.41
C ALA A 59 6.10 -16.39 -14.80
#